data_AF-A0A0C1M074-F1
#
_entry.id   AF-A0A0C1M074-F1
#
_cell.length_a   1.000
_cell.length_b   1.000
_cell.length_c   1.000
_cell.angle_alpha   90.00
_cell.angle_beta   90.00
_cell.angle_gamma   90.00
#
_symmetry.space_group_name_H-M   'P 1'
#
loop_
_entity.id
_entity.type
_entity.pdbx_description
1 polymer ?
#
loop_
_entity_poly.entity_id
_entity_poly.type
_entity_poly.pdbx_seq_one_letter_code
_entity_poly.pdbx_strand_id
1 'polypeptide(L)' 'MDQQVLNVQKWLNQEYGNVSGFDKVKENGNTGWPTIYALRMGLQHELGVSPLGSGFGGKTKKALSGIWL' A
#
# COMPACT_ATOMS: atom_id res chain seq x y z
N MET A 1 -7.88 -19.38 -3.26
CA MET A 1 -8.03 -17.92 -3.37
C MET A 1 -8.96 -17.45 -2.28
N ASP A 2 -8.71 -16.27 -1.74
CA ASP A 2 -9.58 -15.58 -0.80
C ASP A 2 -10.21 -14.37 -1.50
N GLN A 3 -11.54 -14.25 -1.39
CA GLN A 3 -12.30 -13.22 -2.10
C GLN A 3 -12.02 -11.82 -1.54
N GLN A 4 -11.80 -11.69 -0.24
CA GLN A 4 -11.51 -10.41 0.39
C GLN A 4 -10.11 -9.93 -0.02
N VAL A 5 -9.15 -10.83 -0.13
CA VAL A 5 -7.82 -10.51 -0.67
C VAL A 5 -7.90 -10.05 -2.12
N LEU A 6 -8.71 -10.71 -2.96
CA LEU A 6 -8.89 -10.30 -4.35
C LEU A 6 -9.49 -8.89 -4.43
N ASN A 7 -10.48 -8.60 -3.59
CA ASN A 7 -11.11 -7.28 -3.53
C ASN A 7 -10.10 -6.19 -3.13
N VAL A 8 -9.24 -6.46 -2.14
CA VAL A 8 -8.17 -5.53 -1.72
C VAL A 8 -7.13 -5.34 -2.83
N GLN A 9 -6.71 -6.40 -3.53
CA GLN A 9 -5.75 -6.30 -4.63
C GLN A 9 -6.29 -5.44 -5.77
N LYS A 10 -7.56 -5.61 -6.14
CA LYS A 10 -8.25 -4.78 -7.13
C LYS A 10 -8.31 -3.31 -6.71
N TRP A 11 -8.75 -3.07 -5.48
CA TRP A 11 -8.83 -1.72 -4.92
C TRP A 11 -7.46 -1.03 -4.92
N LEU A 12 -6.40 -1.73 -4.50
CA LEU A 12 -5.03 -1.20 -4.50
C LEU A 12 -4.58 -0.76 -5.90
N ASN A 13 -4.83 -1.58 -6.92
CA ASN A 13 -4.46 -1.25 -8.30
C ASN A 13 -5.30 -0.12 -8.88
N GLN A 14 -6.58 -0.05 -8.54
CA GLN A 14 -7.48 1.01 -8.97
C GLN A 14 -7.06 2.36 -8.36
N GLU A 15 -6.82 2.40 -7.05
CA GLU A 15 -6.57 3.63 -6.31
C GLU A 15 -5.15 4.15 -6.53
N TYR A 16 -4.15 3.27 -6.39
CA TYR A 16 -2.74 3.68 -6.37
C TYR A 16 -1.97 3.24 -7.61
N GLY A 17 -2.57 2.49 -8.53
CA GLY A 17 -1.86 1.91 -9.68
C GLY A 17 -1.25 2.93 -10.65
N ASN A 18 -1.62 4.21 -10.55
CA ASN A 18 -1.03 5.31 -11.31
C ASN A 18 -0.12 6.23 -10.47
N VAL A 19 0.08 5.92 -9.19
CA VAL A 19 0.97 6.66 -8.29
C VAL A 19 2.43 6.30 -8.61
N SER A 20 3.27 7.32 -8.81
CA SER A 20 4.69 7.12 -9.09
C SER A 20 5.38 6.35 -7.97
N GLY A 21 6.01 5.23 -8.33
CA GLY A 21 6.71 4.34 -7.39
C GLY A 21 5.82 3.32 -6.68
N PHE A 22 4.53 3.23 -7.01
CA PHE A 22 3.65 2.18 -6.51
C PHE A 22 3.76 0.92 -7.37
N ASP A 23 3.98 -0.23 -6.73
CA ASP A 23 4.01 -1.52 -7.42
C ASP A 23 2.61 -2.16 -7.47
N LYS A 24 2.06 -2.31 -8.67
CA LYS A 24 0.78 -3.00 -8.89
C LYS A 24 0.86 -4.45 -8.40
N VAL A 25 -0.24 -4.90 -7.78
CA VAL A 25 -0.36 -6.25 -7.24
C VAL A 25 -1.08 -7.15 -8.24
N LYS A 26 -0.67 -8.41 -8.32
CA LYS A 26 -1.43 -9.41 -9.07
C LYS A 26 -2.78 -9.68 -8.38
N GLU A 27 -3.88 -9.51 -9.10
CA GLU A 27 -5.26 -9.74 -8.63
C GLU A 27 -5.64 -11.21 -8.72
N ASN A 28 -5.16 -12.02 -7.78
CA ASN A 28 -5.36 -13.47 -7.77
C ASN A 28 -6.03 -14.02 -6.51
N GLY A 29 -6.36 -13.16 -5.54
CA GLY A 29 -6.90 -13.56 -4.25
C GLY A 29 -5.95 -14.38 -3.39
N ASN A 30 -4.66 -14.42 -3.71
CA ASN A 30 -3.66 -15.10 -2.89
C ASN A 30 -3.01 -14.10 -1.94
N THR A 31 -3.00 -14.42 -0.64
CA THR A 31 -2.27 -13.63 0.35
C THR A 31 -0.77 -13.67 0.07
N GLY A 32 -0.05 -12.65 0.53
CA GLY A 32 1.40 -12.62 0.42
C GLY A 32 1.98 -11.23 0.56
N TRP A 33 3.30 -11.20 0.59
CA TRP A 33 4.08 -9.97 0.72
C TRP A 33 3.75 -8.88 -0.30
N PRO A 34 3.50 -9.16 -1.59
CA PRO A 34 3.15 -8.12 -2.56
C PRO A 34 1.92 -7.29 -2.15
N THR A 35 0.84 -7.94 -1.67
CA THR A 35 -0.36 -7.22 -1.20
C THR A 35 -0.04 -6.38 0.03
N ILE A 36 0.78 -6.89 0.97
CA ILE A 36 1.18 -6.15 2.17
C ILE A 36 2.06 -4.93 1.83
N TYR A 37 2.98 -5.07 0.88
CA TYR A 37 3.81 -3.96 0.42
C TYR A 37 2.97 -2.88 -0.25
N ALA A 38 2.03 -3.26 -1.10
CA ALA A 38 1.13 -2.31 -1.75
C ALA A 38 0.22 -1.59 -0.74
N LEU A 39 -0.34 -2.28 0.26
CA LEU A 39 -1.06 -1.61 1.36
C LEU A 39 -0.19 -0.57 2.07
N ARG A 40 1.09 -0.89 2.30
CA ARG A 40 2.03 0.01 2.94
C ARG A 40 2.39 1.21 2.06
N MET A 41 2.57 0.99 0.76
CA MET A 41 2.83 2.04 -0.21
C MET A 41 1.62 2.96 -0.39
N GLY A 42 0.41 2.42 -0.40
CA GLY A 42 -0.83 3.20 -0.39
C GLY A 42 -0.91 4.10 0.84
N LEU A 43 -0.72 3.53 2.04
CA LEU A 43 -0.64 4.34 3.27
C LEU A 43 0.45 5.41 3.19
N GLN A 44 1.64 5.09 2.69
CA GLN A 44 2.71 6.07 2.52
C GLN A 44 2.32 7.21 1.56
N HIS A 45 1.59 6.91 0.48
CA HIS A 45 1.04 7.91 -0.43
C HIS A 45 0.07 8.85 0.30
N GLU A 46 -0.91 8.29 1.02
CA GLU A 46 -1.88 9.07 1.80
C GLU A 46 -1.22 9.98 2.85
N LEU A 47 -0.08 9.53 3.39
CA LEU A 47 0.72 10.28 4.36
C LEU A 47 1.69 11.29 3.72
N GLY A 48 1.72 11.41 2.39
CA GLY A 48 2.66 12.28 1.67
C GLY A 48 4.13 11.83 1.78
N VAL A 49 4.40 10.56 2.08
CA VAL A 49 5.76 10.01 2.19
C VAL A 49 6.33 9.71 0.80
N SER A 50 7.55 10.19 0.54
CA SER A 50 8.30 9.89 -0.69
C SER A 50 9.80 9.65 -0.40
N PRO A 51 10.47 8.72 -1.14
CA PRO A 51 9.87 7.75 -2.05
C PRO A 51 9.02 6.70 -1.31
N LEU A 52 8.11 6.06 -2.03
CA LEU A 52 7.36 4.90 -1.54
C LEU A 52 8.31 3.71 -1.34
N GLY A 53 7.94 2.77 -0.49
CA GLY A 53 8.71 1.55 -0.30
C GLY A 53 7.98 0.44 0.44
N SER A 54 8.51 -0.77 0.32
CA SER A 54 7.96 -1.98 0.95
C SER A 54 8.06 -1.99 2.47
N GLY A 55 8.86 -1.10 3.08
CA GLY A 55 9.18 -1.03 4.52
C GLY A 55 8.35 -0.01 5.31
N PHE A 56 8.16 -0.23 6.62
CA PHE A 56 7.50 0.72 7.54
C PHE A 56 8.56 1.37 8.46
N GLY A 57 9.35 2.26 7.87
CA GLY A 57 10.52 2.86 8.52
C GLY A 57 10.23 4.13 9.30
N GLY A 58 11.29 4.82 9.73
CA GLY A 58 11.20 6.07 10.51
C GLY A 58 10.40 7.18 9.81
N LYS A 59 10.49 7.30 8.47
CA LYS A 59 9.71 8.28 7.70
C LYS A 59 8.19 8.06 7.87
N THR A 60 7.73 6.82 7.69
CA THR A 60 6.31 6.47 7.82
C THR A 60 5.83 6.65 9.27
N LYS A 61 6.62 6.21 10.25
CA LYS A 61 6.31 6.41 11.68
C LYS A 61 6.17 7.90 12.03
N LYS A 62 7.08 8.75 11.55
CA LYS A 62 7.03 10.19 11.76
C LYS A 62 5.78 10.81 11.13
N ALA A 63 5.43 10.43 9.90
CA ALA A 63 4.24 10.94 9.24
C ALA A 63 2.95 10.56 9.99
N LEU A 64 2.84 9.31 10.46
CA LEU A 64 1.71 8.87 11.29
C LEU A 64 1.58 9.62 12.60
N SER A 65 2.69 9.90 13.30
CA SER A 65 2.64 10.62 14.59
C SER A 65 2.09 12.04 14.50
N GLY A 66 2.00 12.61 13.29
CA GLY A 66 1.40 13.91 13.05
C GLY A 66 -0.13 13.87 12.86
N ILE A 67 -0.74 12.68 12.77
CA ILE A 67 -2.18 12.53 12.64
C ILE A 67 -2.79 12.43 14.04
N TRP A 68 -3.66 13.39 14.38
CA TRP A 68 -4.56 13.26 15.51
C TRP A 68 -5.79 12.48 15.05
N LEU A 69 -5.91 11.23 15.50
CA LEU A 69 -7.10 10.39 15.36
C LEU A 69 -7.97 10.49 16.61
#